data_AF-A0A1F4HI85-F1
#
_entry.id   AF-A0A1F4HI85-F1
#
_cell.length_a   1.000
_cell.length_b   1.000
_cell.length_c   1.000
_cell.angle_alpha   90.00
_cell.angle_beta   90.00
_cell.angle_gamma   90.00
#
_symmetry.space_group_name_H-M   'P 1'
#
loop_
_entity.id
_entity.type
_entity.pdbx_description
1 polymer ?
#
loop_
_entity_poly.entity_id
_entity_poly.type
_entity_poly.pdbx_seq_one_letter_code
_entity_poly.pdbx_strand_id
1 'polypeptide(L)'
;MPAWGLAALLVLPWLSPYTSGPTPNAWPWLVSACCAVLLWLFRRGINVRLIATAWLLAAVTSAVIGLLQYFGLASAISPWVSQTGAGEAFANLRQRNQFATLTSIGLLALIGLLARQAPARLVPGWAYLAMLLLALGNAASSSRTGLLQWALILALTTGWALPALRGQRRLAVFALQALLAYGLAVLALPWLLNVATGLSSAGLFGRLAETPGCGSRLVLWSNVLTLIAQKPWLGWGWGELDYAHFMTLYPGPRFCEILDNAHNLPLQLAVELGLPAALAICTGLAWIVWRAKPWRETSSRGKWPGACWPSLRCTACWNIRFGTGRSRLQWRCARVCCGRVLRRVLRASNSP
;
A
#
# COMPACT_ATOMS: atom_id res chain seq x y z
N MET A 1 -14.67 9.57 20.17
CA MET A 1 -14.68 10.30 18.87
C MET A 1 -15.76 9.72 17.97
N PRO A 2 -16.61 10.54 17.34
CA PRO A 2 -17.60 10.06 16.38
C PRO A 2 -16.95 9.51 15.09
N ALA A 3 -17.71 8.72 14.33
CA ALA A 3 -17.21 8.05 13.12
C ALA A 3 -16.70 9.04 12.05
N TRP A 4 -17.35 10.19 11.89
CA TRP A 4 -16.91 11.22 10.94
C TRP A 4 -15.55 11.83 11.34
N GLY A 5 -15.28 11.97 12.64
CA GLY A 5 -13.99 12.46 13.13
C GLY A 5 -12.87 11.46 12.82
N LEU A 6 -13.12 10.17 13.02
CA LEU A 6 -12.16 9.12 12.64
C LEU A 6 -11.94 9.05 11.12
N ALA A 7 -12.99 9.24 10.32
CA ALA A 7 -12.86 9.33 8.87
C ALA A 7 -12.00 10.53 8.45
N ALA A 8 -12.21 11.70 9.05
CA ALA A 8 -11.41 12.88 8.79
C ALA A 8 -9.91 12.64 9.09
N LEU A 9 -9.59 12.01 10.21
CA LEU A 9 -8.19 11.65 10.55
C LEU A 9 -7.57 10.65 9.57
N LEU A 10 -8.35 9.79 8.94
CA LEU A 10 -7.88 8.85 7.92
C LEU A 10 -7.69 9.49 6.54
N VAL A 11 -8.39 10.59 6.26
CA VAL A 11 -8.39 11.30 4.97
C VAL A 11 -7.37 12.42 4.94
N LEU A 12 -7.29 13.20 6.02
CA LEU A 12 -6.54 14.44 6.10
C LEU A 12 -5.03 14.31 5.77
N PRO A 13 -4.32 13.24 6.17
CA PRO A 13 -2.93 13.02 5.77
C PRO A 13 -2.70 12.98 4.25
N TRP A 14 -3.68 12.51 3.48
CA TRP A 14 -3.58 12.42 2.02
C TRP A 14 -3.87 13.73 1.31
N LEU A 15 -4.65 14.61 1.96
CA LEU A 15 -5.16 15.84 1.35
C LEU A 15 -4.43 17.09 1.80
N SER A 16 -3.55 17.03 2.81
CA SER A 16 -2.88 18.22 3.35
C SER A 16 -2.04 18.93 2.27
N PRO A 17 -2.42 20.16 1.86
CA PRO A 17 -1.65 20.94 0.91
C PRO A 17 -0.60 21.79 1.60
N TYR A 18 -0.57 21.85 2.94
CA TYR A 18 0.30 22.80 3.63
C TYR A 18 1.75 22.29 3.68
N THR A 19 2.66 23.13 3.21
CA THR A 19 4.11 22.91 3.25
C THR A 19 4.80 24.23 3.53
N SER A 20 5.75 24.24 4.46
CA SER A 20 6.65 25.35 4.73
C SER A 20 8.00 24.81 5.22
N GLY A 21 9.02 25.68 5.34
CA GLY A 21 10.37 25.27 5.73
C GLY A 21 10.43 24.61 7.12
N PRO A 22 11.52 23.88 7.46
CA PRO A 22 12.80 23.78 6.75
C PRO A 22 12.84 22.79 5.59
N THR A 23 11.89 21.84 5.52
CA THR A 23 11.76 20.90 4.39
C THR A 23 10.31 20.79 3.94
N PRO A 24 10.02 20.57 2.63
CA PRO A 24 8.64 20.46 2.13
C PRO A 24 7.81 19.37 2.80
N ASN A 25 8.46 18.34 3.36
CA ASN A 25 7.78 17.19 3.96
C ASN A 25 7.48 17.33 5.46
N ALA A 26 8.04 18.34 6.14
CA ALA A 26 7.92 18.49 7.59
C ALA A 26 6.46 18.54 8.07
N TRP A 27 5.66 19.42 7.46
CA TRP A 27 4.24 19.59 7.82
C TRP A 27 3.36 18.39 7.46
N PRO A 28 3.43 17.82 6.23
CA PRO A 28 2.76 16.57 5.93
C PRO A 28 3.08 15.45 6.93
N TRP A 29 4.34 15.36 7.39
CA TRP A 29 4.73 14.39 8.42
C TRP A 29 4.09 14.66 9.77
N LEU A 30 4.15 15.89 10.27
CA LEU A 30 3.56 16.27 11.56
C LEU A 30 2.05 16.03 11.59
N VAL A 31 1.37 16.41 10.50
CA VAL A 31 -0.07 16.17 10.32
C VAL A 31 -0.37 14.66 10.34
N SER A 32 0.39 13.88 9.57
CA SER A 32 0.22 12.41 9.52
C SER A 32 0.47 11.75 10.88
N ALA A 33 1.51 12.18 11.60
CA ALA A 33 1.84 11.69 12.94
C ALA A 33 0.74 12.03 13.95
N CYS A 34 0.25 13.27 13.95
CA CYS A 34 -0.85 13.70 14.81
C CYS A 34 -2.11 12.86 14.54
N CYS A 35 -2.49 12.69 13.27
CA CYS A 35 -3.61 11.83 12.90
C CYS A 35 -3.42 10.38 13.35
N ALA A 36 -2.21 9.82 13.19
CA ALA A 36 -1.89 8.46 13.63
C ALA A 36 -2.01 8.29 15.14
N VAL A 37 -1.52 9.24 15.94
CA VAL A 37 -1.65 9.24 17.40
C VAL A 37 -3.11 9.30 17.81
N LEU A 38 -3.89 10.21 17.23
CA LEU A 38 -5.33 10.34 17.53
C LEU A 38 -6.10 9.08 17.14
N LEU A 39 -5.81 8.50 15.97
CA LEU A 39 -6.40 7.22 15.55
C LEU A 39 -6.03 6.09 16.51
N TRP A 40 -4.80 6.05 17.02
CA TRP A 40 -4.36 5.05 17.99
C TRP A 40 -5.07 5.19 19.34
N LEU A 41 -5.29 6.43 19.81
CA LEU A 41 -6.06 6.73 21.02
C LEU A 41 -7.53 6.31 20.88
N PHE A 42 -8.14 6.56 19.72
CA PHE A 42 -9.54 6.24 19.43
C PHE A 42 -9.74 4.94 18.63
N ARG A 43 -8.76 4.03 18.65
CA ARG A 43 -8.73 2.82 17.80
C ARG A 43 -9.93 1.90 17.93
N ARG A 44 -10.63 1.92 19.07
CA ARG A 44 -11.84 1.11 19.32
C ARG A 44 -12.99 1.45 18.38
N GLY A 45 -13.04 2.67 17.84
CA GLY A 45 -14.05 3.08 16.86
C GLY A 45 -13.72 2.72 15.41
N ILE A 46 -12.50 2.24 15.15
CA ILE A 46 -12.03 1.93 13.79
C ILE A 46 -12.57 0.56 13.37
N ASN A 47 -13.19 0.53 12.19
CA ASN A 47 -13.62 -0.71 11.55
C ASN A 47 -13.25 -0.70 10.07
N VAL A 48 -13.28 -1.89 9.44
CA VAL A 48 -12.84 -2.07 8.05
C VAL A 48 -13.65 -1.23 7.06
N ARG A 49 -14.97 -1.07 7.30
CA ARG A 49 -15.82 -0.25 6.42
C ARG A 49 -15.42 1.22 6.49
N LEU A 50 -15.16 1.74 7.68
CA LEU A 50 -14.71 3.10 7.89
C LEU A 50 -13.37 3.36 7.18
N ILE A 51 -12.39 2.48 7.34
CA ILE A 51 -11.08 2.60 6.65
C ILE A 51 -11.28 2.60 5.13
N ALA A 52 -12.01 1.63 4.61
CA ALA A 52 -12.23 1.51 3.17
C ALA A 52 -12.97 2.75 2.61
N THR A 53 -14.02 3.23 3.28
CA THR A 53 -14.74 4.44 2.86
C THR A 53 -13.86 5.68 2.94
N ALA A 54 -13.07 5.84 4.00
CA ALA A 54 -12.17 6.99 4.16
C ALA A 54 -11.07 6.99 3.10
N TRP A 55 -10.41 5.86 2.84
CA TRP A 55 -9.38 5.78 1.80
C TRP A 55 -9.93 5.92 0.39
N LEU A 56 -11.15 5.40 0.13
CA LEU A 56 -11.83 5.66 -1.14
C LEU A 56 -12.11 7.16 -1.32
N LEU A 57 -12.61 7.83 -0.28
CA LEU A 57 -12.85 9.28 -0.32
C LEU A 57 -11.55 10.05 -0.56
N ALA A 58 -10.48 9.74 0.17
CA ALA A 58 -9.17 10.35 -0.01
C ALA A 58 -8.64 10.17 -1.44
N ALA A 59 -8.77 8.97 -2.00
CA ALA A 59 -8.32 8.65 -3.34
C ALA A 59 -9.13 9.35 -4.43
N VAL A 60 -10.47 9.39 -4.31
CA VAL A 60 -11.35 10.08 -5.27
C VAL A 60 -11.13 11.59 -5.21
N THR A 61 -11.05 12.18 -4.02
CA THR A 61 -10.75 13.61 -3.87
C THR A 61 -9.36 13.94 -4.44
N SER A 62 -8.35 13.11 -4.17
CA SER A 62 -7.02 13.27 -4.75
C SER A 62 -7.03 13.11 -6.27
N ALA A 63 -7.86 12.23 -6.82
CA ALA A 63 -8.01 12.07 -8.26
C ALA A 63 -8.57 13.34 -8.92
N VAL A 64 -9.59 13.96 -8.30
CA VAL A 64 -10.14 15.24 -8.76
C VAL A 64 -9.08 16.34 -8.70
N ILE A 65 -8.34 16.46 -7.59
CA ILE A 65 -7.22 17.40 -7.47
C ILE A 65 -6.17 17.16 -8.56
N GLY A 66 -5.79 15.90 -8.79
CA GLY A 66 -4.82 15.53 -9.81
C GLY A 66 -5.28 15.87 -11.23
N LEU A 67 -6.58 15.74 -11.55
CA LEU A 67 -7.10 16.15 -12.85
C LEU A 67 -7.09 17.67 -13.02
N LEU A 68 -7.44 18.41 -11.97
CA LEU A 68 -7.34 19.87 -11.99
C LEU A 68 -5.89 20.32 -12.21
N GLN A 69 -4.91 19.68 -11.56
CA GLN A 69 -3.49 19.88 -11.82
C GLN A 69 -3.11 19.58 -13.27
N TYR A 70 -3.53 18.41 -13.77
CA TYR A 70 -3.20 17.94 -15.11
C TYR A 70 -3.65 18.94 -16.19
N PHE A 71 -4.82 19.55 -16.05
CA PHE A 71 -5.34 20.55 -16.99
C PHE A 71 -4.91 22.00 -16.69
N GLY A 72 -3.98 22.21 -15.74
CA GLY A 72 -3.46 23.55 -15.42
C GLY A 72 -4.42 24.44 -14.61
N LEU A 73 -5.41 23.86 -13.95
CA LEU A 73 -6.43 24.56 -13.15
C LEU A 73 -6.09 24.63 -11.65
N ALA A 74 -4.91 24.15 -11.23
CA ALA A 74 -4.52 24.10 -9.83
C ALA A 74 -4.37 25.48 -9.17
N SER A 75 -3.98 26.50 -9.94
CA SER A 75 -3.79 27.86 -9.43
C SER A 75 -5.10 28.51 -8.95
N ALA A 76 -6.22 28.17 -9.59
CA ALA A 76 -7.55 28.68 -9.24
C ALA A 76 -8.04 28.19 -7.87
N ILE A 77 -7.42 27.15 -7.31
CA ILE A 77 -7.84 26.48 -6.07
C ILE A 77 -6.76 26.63 -4.97
N SER A 78 -5.81 27.54 -5.18
CA SER A 78 -4.83 27.92 -4.15
C SER A 78 -5.53 28.50 -2.91
N PRO A 79 -5.08 28.20 -1.67
CA PRO A 79 -3.91 27.40 -1.29
C PRO A 79 -4.23 25.91 -1.02
N TRP A 80 -5.43 25.44 -1.39
CA TRP A 80 -5.93 24.11 -1.01
C TRP A 80 -5.35 22.97 -1.87
N VAL A 81 -4.69 23.32 -2.97
CA VAL A 81 -4.07 22.39 -3.92
C VAL A 81 -2.60 22.75 -4.10
N SER A 82 -1.73 21.73 -4.03
CA SER A 82 -0.32 21.90 -4.37
C SER A 82 -0.13 22.16 -5.86
N GLN A 83 0.88 22.97 -6.20
CA GLN A 83 1.04 23.51 -7.55
C GLN A 83 2.00 22.66 -8.38
N THR A 84 1.72 22.58 -9.69
CA THR A 84 2.52 21.84 -10.68
C THR A 84 2.28 22.41 -12.08
N GLY A 85 3.15 22.07 -13.04
CA GLY A 85 2.93 22.37 -14.45
C GLY A 85 1.76 21.57 -15.05
N ALA A 86 1.10 22.13 -16.06
CA ALA A 86 0.07 21.43 -16.82
C ALA A 86 0.67 20.18 -17.50
N GLY A 87 -0.14 19.11 -17.61
CA GLY A 87 0.30 17.78 -18.02
C GLY A 87 0.94 16.94 -16.91
N GLU A 88 1.06 17.48 -15.70
CA GLU A 88 1.56 16.76 -14.53
C GLU A 88 0.50 16.66 -13.43
N ALA A 89 0.45 15.53 -12.73
CA ALA A 89 -0.49 15.32 -11.63
C ALA A 89 0.13 14.49 -10.49
N PHE A 90 -0.05 14.96 -9.26
CA PHE A 90 0.39 14.26 -8.05
C PHE A 90 -0.50 14.53 -6.82
N ALA A 91 -1.67 15.14 -7.01
CA ALA A 91 -2.57 15.59 -5.96
C ALA A 91 -1.84 16.43 -4.90
N ASN A 92 -2.20 16.36 -3.62
CA ASN A 92 -1.45 17.03 -2.54
C ASN A 92 -0.26 16.21 -2.01
N LEU A 93 -0.05 15.01 -2.56
CA LEU A 93 1.06 14.12 -2.18
C LEU A 93 2.41 14.53 -2.79
N ARG A 94 2.42 15.39 -3.82
CA ARG A 94 3.66 15.94 -4.42
C ARG A 94 4.61 14.87 -4.99
N GLN A 95 4.11 13.66 -5.18
CA GLN A 95 4.86 12.54 -5.71
C GLN A 95 3.93 11.64 -6.53
N ARG A 96 4.26 11.46 -7.82
CA ARG A 96 3.40 10.75 -8.79
C ARG A 96 3.14 9.29 -8.44
N ASN A 97 4.14 8.57 -7.95
CA ASN A 97 4.02 7.17 -7.55
C ASN A 97 3.21 6.99 -6.25
N GLN A 98 3.31 7.93 -5.30
CA GLN A 98 2.47 7.95 -4.11
C GLN A 98 1.01 8.20 -4.50
N PHE A 99 0.76 9.14 -5.41
CA PHE A 99 -0.58 9.40 -5.94
C PHE A 99 -1.16 8.20 -6.72
N ALA A 100 -0.37 7.57 -7.59
CA ALA A 100 -0.75 6.33 -8.26
C ALA A 100 -1.10 5.22 -7.25
N THR A 101 -0.29 5.07 -6.20
CA THR A 101 -0.53 4.09 -5.14
C THR A 101 -1.82 4.39 -4.37
N LEU A 102 -2.11 5.66 -4.05
CA LEU A 102 -3.34 6.06 -3.38
C LEU A 102 -4.57 5.72 -4.23
N THR A 103 -4.54 5.98 -5.54
CA THR A 103 -5.67 5.62 -6.42
C THR A 103 -5.86 4.10 -6.51
N SER A 104 -4.79 3.32 -6.49
CA SER A 104 -4.84 1.85 -6.38
C SER A 104 -5.39 1.36 -5.04
N ILE A 105 -5.02 2.00 -3.92
CA ILE A 105 -5.63 1.74 -2.59
C ILE A 105 -7.12 2.06 -2.62
N GLY A 106 -7.52 3.16 -3.26
CA GLY A 106 -8.92 3.53 -3.47
C GLY A 106 -9.70 2.48 -4.25
N LEU A 107 -9.12 1.92 -5.32
CA LEU A 107 -9.74 0.86 -6.11
C LEU A 107 -9.92 -0.44 -5.29
N LEU A 108 -8.90 -0.83 -4.52
CA LEU A 108 -9.00 -1.98 -3.61
C LEU A 108 -10.07 -1.77 -2.53
N ALA A 109 -10.15 -0.56 -1.97
CA ALA A 109 -11.17 -0.19 -0.99
C ALA A 109 -12.58 -0.26 -1.61
N LEU A 110 -12.74 0.23 -2.83
CA LEU A 110 -13.99 0.15 -3.59
C LEU A 110 -14.43 -1.30 -3.84
N ILE A 111 -13.52 -2.14 -4.36
CA ILE A 111 -13.79 -3.57 -4.58
C ILE A 111 -14.15 -4.25 -3.26
N GLY A 112 -13.41 -3.95 -2.18
CA GLY A 112 -13.69 -4.46 -0.84
C GLY A 112 -15.07 -4.06 -0.29
N LEU A 113 -15.51 -2.82 -0.52
CA LEU A 113 -16.85 -2.36 -0.16
C LEU A 113 -17.93 -3.10 -0.96
N LEU A 114 -17.74 -3.27 -2.28
CA LEU A 114 -18.66 -4.01 -3.15
C LEU A 114 -18.76 -5.49 -2.75
N ALA A 115 -17.64 -6.11 -2.37
CA ALA A 115 -17.59 -7.51 -1.95
C ALA A 115 -18.37 -7.79 -0.65
N ARG A 116 -18.54 -6.77 0.20
CA ARG A 116 -19.26 -6.85 1.48
C ARG A 116 -20.75 -6.56 1.36
N GLN A 117 -21.19 -5.99 0.24
CA GLN A 117 -22.63 -5.89 -0.03
C GLN A 117 -23.18 -7.31 -0.17
N ALA A 118 -24.45 -7.50 0.22
CA ALA A 118 -25.17 -8.72 -0.13
C ALA A 118 -25.01 -8.97 -1.65
N PRO A 119 -25.05 -10.23 -2.12
CA PRO A 119 -24.86 -10.55 -3.54
C PRO A 119 -25.95 -9.89 -4.40
N ALA A 120 -25.78 -8.61 -4.67
CA ALA A 120 -26.57 -7.82 -5.59
C ALA A 120 -26.08 -8.17 -6.99
N ARG A 121 -27.03 -8.38 -7.91
CA ARG A 121 -26.70 -8.71 -9.30
C ARG A 121 -25.91 -7.61 -9.99
N LEU A 122 -26.14 -6.35 -9.61
CA LEU A 122 -25.57 -5.18 -10.27
C LEU A 122 -24.61 -4.41 -9.36
N VAL A 123 -23.59 -3.82 -9.98
CA VAL A 123 -22.69 -2.85 -9.35
C VAL A 123 -23.38 -1.47 -9.44
N PRO A 124 -23.48 -0.71 -8.35
CA PRO A 124 -24.18 0.58 -8.37
C PRO A 124 -23.43 1.62 -9.23
N GLY A 125 -24.16 2.51 -9.89
CA GLY A 125 -23.58 3.50 -10.82
C GLY A 125 -22.52 4.42 -10.19
N TRP A 126 -22.67 4.78 -8.91
CA TRP A 126 -21.66 5.57 -8.19
C TRP A 126 -20.29 4.88 -8.12
N ALA A 127 -20.26 3.53 -8.11
CA ALA A 127 -19.01 2.78 -8.08
C ALA A 127 -18.28 2.87 -9.42
N TYR A 128 -19.01 2.91 -10.53
CA TYR A 128 -18.43 3.16 -11.85
C TYR A 128 -17.87 4.59 -11.97
N LEU A 129 -18.58 5.59 -11.44
CA LEU A 129 -18.08 6.96 -11.40
C LEU A 129 -16.79 7.06 -10.57
N ALA A 130 -16.77 6.46 -9.37
CA ALA A 130 -15.58 6.43 -8.53
C ALA A 130 -14.41 5.70 -9.22
N MET A 131 -14.67 4.54 -9.83
CA MET A 131 -13.67 3.78 -10.61
C MET A 131 -13.10 4.61 -11.76
N LEU A 132 -13.94 5.32 -12.51
CA LEU A 132 -13.52 6.15 -13.62
C LEU A 132 -12.62 7.31 -13.14
N LEU A 133 -12.99 8.00 -12.06
CA LEU A 133 -12.16 9.04 -11.47
C LEU A 133 -10.80 8.49 -11.01
N LEU A 134 -10.78 7.32 -10.36
CA LEU A 134 -9.53 6.68 -9.94
C LEU A 134 -8.66 6.29 -11.14
N ALA A 135 -9.26 5.80 -12.23
CA ALA A 135 -8.55 5.44 -13.47
C ALA A 135 -7.93 6.68 -14.13
N LEU A 136 -8.71 7.75 -14.26
CA LEU A 136 -8.26 9.04 -14.79
C LEU A 136 -7.13 9.64 -13.93
N GLY A 137 -7.30 9.65 -12.61
CA GLY A 137 -6.27 10.14 -11.68
C GLY A 137 -4.96 9.33 -11.76
N ASN A 138 -5.05 7.99 -11.83
CA ASN A 138 -3.87 7.16 -12.00
C ASN A 138 -3.20 7.39 -13.35
N ALA A 139 -3.96 7.50 -14.44
CA ALA A 139 -3.43 7.78 -15.77
C ALA A 139 -2.75 9.16 -15.82
N ALA A 140 -3.37 10.19 -15.26
CA ALA A 140 -2.80 11.55 -15.16
C ALA A 140 -1.47 11.58 -14.39
N SER A 141 -1.27 10.69 -13.41
CA SER A 141 0.00 10.58 -12.69
C SER A 141 1.18 10.14 -13.57
N SER A 142 0.91 9.53 -14.74
CA SER A 142 1.92 8.96 -15.65
C SER A 142 2.93 8.03 -14.95
N SER A 143 2.50 7.29 -13.92
CA SER A 143 3.35 6.40 -13.14
C SER A 143 3.41 4.98 -13.71
N ARG A 144 4.63 4.49 -13.97
CA ARG A 144 4.89 3.09 -14.35
C ARG A 144 4.45 2.09 -13.29
N THR A 145 4.55 2.45 -12.01
CA THR A 145 4.10 1.58 -10.91
C THR A 145 2.58 1.48 -10.84
N GLY A 146 1.86 2.52 -11.27
CA GLY A 146 0.40 2.51 -11.34
C GLY A 146 -0.13 1.42 -12.28
N LEU A 147 0.42 1.32 -13.50
CA LEU A 147 0.08 0.26 -14.45
C LEU A 147 0.25 -1.15 -13.83
N LEU A 148 1.41 -1.39 -13.21
CA LEU A 148 1.69 -2.67 -12.55
C LEU A 148 0.72 -2.95 -11.40
N GLN A 149 0.39 -1.93 -10.60
CA GLN A 149 -0.56 -2.06 -9.49
C GLN A 149 -1.97 -2.42 -9.98
N TRP A 150 -2.48 -1.79 -11.04
CA TRP A 150 -3.82 -2.08 -11.56
C TRP A 150 -3.90 -3.47 -12.20
N ALA A 151 -2.86 -3.89 -12.93
CA ALA A 151 -2.75 -5.26 -13.43
C ALA A 151 -2.71 -6.29 -12.28
N LEU A 152 -1.95 -5.98 -11.23
CA LEU A 152 -1.86 -6.83 -10.03
C LEU A 152 -3.20 -6.90 -9.27
N ILE A 153 -3.94 -5.79 -9.16
CA ILE A 153 -5.27 -5.77 -8.55
C ILE A 153 -6.22 -6.70 -9.30
N LEU A 154 -6.21 -6.67 -10.64
CA LEU A 154 -6.99 -7.61 -11.45
C LEU A 154 -6.59 -9.06 -11.16
N ALA A 155 -5.30 -9.37 -11.24
CA ALA A 155 -4.77 -10.71 -11.01
C ALA A 155 -5.09 -11.26 -9.61
N LEU A 156 -4.96 -10.43 -8.57
CA LEU A 156 -5.30 -10.81 -7.19
C LEU A 156 -6.81 -10.96 -7.01
N THR A 157 -7.61 -10.10 -7.63
CA THR A 157 -9.07 -10.19 -7.54
C THR A 157 -9.58 -11.47 -8.19
N THR A 158 -9.04 -11.87 -9.35
CA THR A 158 -9.45 -13.06 -10.09
C THR A 158 -8.84 -14.35 -9.55
N GLY A 159 -7.54 -14.36 -9.26
CA GLY A 159 -6.78 -15.56 -8.88
C GLY A 159 -6.81 -15.88 -7.39
N TRP A 160 -6.92 -14.87 -6.52
CA TRP A 160 -6.84 -15.08 -5.08
C TRP A 160 -8.16 -14.78 -4.35
N ALA A 161 -8.80 -13.65 -4.63
CA ALA A 161 -10.00 -13.24 -3.90
C ALA A 161 -11.26 -13.99 -4.37
N LEU A 162 -11.41 -14.26 -5.67
CA LEU A 162 -12.63 -14.82 -6.25
C LEU A 162 -13.09 -16.17 -5.64
N PRO A 163 -12.17 -17.14 -5.38
CA PRO A 163 -12.53 -18.37 -4.68
C PRO A 163 -13.08 -18.13 -3.26
N ALA A 164 -12.49 -17.20 -2.51
CA ALA A 164 -12.91 -16.84 -1.15
C ALA A 164 -14.22 -16.01 -1.13
N LEU A 165 -14.47 -15.24 -2.19
CA LEU A 165 -15.65 -14.38 -2.35
C LEU A 165 -16.88 -15.12 -2.88
N ARG A 166 -16.93 -16.45 -2.75
CA ARG A 166 -18.03 -17.33 -3.20
C ARG A 166 -18.35 -17.19 -4.70
N GLY A 167 -17.33 -16.94 -5.53
CA GLY A 167 -17.51 -16.86 -6.97
C GLY A 167 -18.28 -15.61 -7.44
N GLN A 168 -18.15 -14.47 -6.74
CA GLN A 168 -18.66 -13.17 -7.19
C GLN A 168 -17.96 -12.67 -8.47
N ARG A 169 -18.19 -13.34 -9.61
CA ARG A 169 -17.60 -13.05 -10.93
C ARG A 169 -17.75 -11.58 -11.33
N ARG A 170 -18.82 -10.92 -10.88
CA ARG A 170 -19.04 -9.46 -11.07
C ARG A 170 -17.85 -8.61 -10.63
N LEU A 171 -17.12 -8.99 -9.58
CA LEU A 171 -15.97 -8.21 -9.08
C LEU A 171 -14.74 -8.38 -9.97
N ALA A 172 -14.54 -9.57 -10.54
CA ALA A 172 -13.50 -9.80 -11.54
C ALA A 172 -13.80 -9.01 -12.82
N VAL A 173 -15.06 -9.02 -13.28
CA VAL A 173 -15.50 -8.19 -14.41
C VAL A 173 -15.30 -6.71 -14.11
N PHE A 174 -15.67 -6.24 -12.91
CA PHE A 174 -15.47 -4.85 -12.50
C PHE A 174 -13.98 -4.46 -12.46
N ALA A 175 -13.11 -5.32 -11.94
CA ALA A 175 -11.66 -5.08 -11.93
C ALA A 175 -11.08 -5.03 -13.36
N LEU A 176 -11.59 -5.87 -14.26
CA LEU A 176 -11.20 -5.84 -15.68
C LEU A 176 -11.65 -4.54 -16.34
N GLN A 177 -12.91 -4.14 -16.12
CA GLN A 177 -13.45 -2.87 -16.60
C GLN A 177 -12.65 -1.68 -16.08
N ALA A 178 -12.19 -1.72 -14.82
CA ALA A 178 -11.31 -0.72 -14.25
C ALA A 178 -9.96 -0.64 -15.00
N LEU A 179 -9.30 -1.78 -15.25
CA LEU A 179 -8.05 -1.82 -16.01
C LEU A 179 -8.22 -1.30 -17.44
N LEU A 180 -9.33 -1.64 -18.11
CA LEU A 180 -9.65 -1.14 -19.45
C LEU A 180 -9.90 0.37 -19.43
N ALA A 181 -10.66 0.88 -18.46
CA ALA A 181 -10.88 2.32 -18.28
C ALA A 181 -9.57 3.07 -18.04
N TYR A 182 -8.64 2.50 -17.27
CA TYR A 182 -7.30 3.03 -17.09
C TYR A 182 -6.51 3.07 -18.41
N GLY A 183 -6.50 1.97 -19.18
CA GLY A 183 -5.83 1.92 -20.49
C GLY A 183 -6.39 2.97 -21.46
N LEU A 184 -7.71 3.12 -21.51
CA LEU A 184 -8.37 4.16 -22.30
C LEU A 184 -8.00 5.57 -21.81
N ALA A 185 -7.95 5.79 -20.50
CA ALA A 185 -7.55 7.08 -19.92
C ALA A 185 -6.10 7.43 -20.25
N VAL A 186 -5.18 6.47 -20.24
CA VAL A 186 -3.77 6.67 -20.64
C VAL A 186 -3.65 7.14 -22.09
N LEU A 187 -4.52 6.65 -22.98
CA LEU A 187 -4.57 7.06 -24.38
C LEU A 187 -5.27 8.41 -24.57
N ALA A 188 -6.38 8.63 -23.87
CA ALA A 188 -7.23 9.80 -24.07
C ALA A 188 -6.70 11.07 -23.41
N LEU A 189 -6.10 11.00 -22.22
CA LEU A 189 -5.71 12.19 -21.45
C LEU A 189 -4.66 13.08 -22.14
N PRO A 190 -3.59 12.56 -22.77
CA PRO A 190 -2.66 13.41 -23.52
C PRO A 190 -3.33 14.14 -24.69
N TRP A 191 -4.24 13.46 -25.39
CA TRP A 191 -5.03 14.06 -26.47
C TRP A 191 -5.99 15.14 -25.94
N LEU A 192 -6.72 14.86 -24.86
CA LEU A 192 -7.60 15.84 -24.20
C LEU A 192 -6.83 17.06 -23.70
N LEU A 193 -5.63 16.86 -23.15
CA LEU A 193 -4.76 17.97 -22.73
C LEU A 193 -4.41 18.85 -23.92
N ASN A 194 -4.00 18.25 -25.03
CA ASN A 194 -3.62 18.97 -26.23
C ASN A 194 -4.81 19.78 -26.81
N VAL A 195 -6.00 19.18 -26.89
CA VAL A 195 -7.20 19.88 -27.36
C VAL A 195 -7.61 21.02 -26.42
N ALA A 196 -7.53 20.80 -25.10
CA ALA A 196 -7.99 21.78 -24.12
C ALA A 196 -7.01 22.93 -23.88
N THR A 197 -5.70 22.70 -24.03
CA THR A 197 -4.65 23.64 -23.61
C THR A 197 -3.61 23.96 -24.69
N GLY A 198 -3.61 23.22 -25.80
CA GLY A 198 -2.55 23.27 -26.82
C GLY A 198 -1.25 22.55 -26.41
N LEU A 199 -1.16 22.02 -25.18
CA LEU A 199 0.06 21.40 -24.66
C LEU A 199 0.14 19.91 -25.04
N SER A 200 1.31 19.50 -25.50
CA SER A 200 1.62 18.08 -25.74
C SER A 200 2.31 17.49 -24.53
N SER A 201 1.74 16.42 -23.96
CA SER A 201 2.42 15.60 -22.95
C SER A 201 2.72 14.22 -23.52
N ALA A 202 3.91 13.70 -23.25
CA ALA A 202 4.27 12.35 -23.66
C ALA A 202 3.56 11.26 -22.82
N GLY A 203 2.91 11.67 -21.72
CA GLY A 203 2.14 10.80 -20.82
C GLY A 203 2.95 9.61 -20.29
N LEU A 204 2.24 8.49 -20.06
CA LEU A 204 2.88 7.25 -19.60
C LEU A 204 3.82 6.63 -20.65
N PHE A 205 3.49 6.73 -21.95
CA PHE A 205 4.31 6.14 -23.02
C PHE A 205 5.66 6.83 -23.14
N GLY A 206 5.71 8.17 -23.04
CA GLY A 206 6.97 8.89 -22.97
C GLY A 206 7.86 8.41 -21.84
N ARG A 207 7.27 8.13 -20.67
CA ARG A 207 7.99 7.62 -19.49
C ARG A 207 8.43 6.16 -19.63
N LEU A 208 7.81 5.39 -20.53
CA LEU A 208 8.23 4.04 -20.87
C LEU A 208 9.34 4.04 -21.94
N ALA A 209 9.30 5.00 -22.87
CA ALA A 209 10.28 5.16 -23.93
C ALA A 209 11.55 5.91 -23.49
N GLU A 210 11.48 6.65 -22.38
CA GLU A 210 12.61 7.40 -21.82
C GLU A 210 13.79 6.47 -21.52
N THR A 211 14.93 6.74 -22.15
CA THR A 211 16.19 6.03 -21.92
C THR A 211 16.88 6.64 -20.71
N PRO A 212 16.88 5.97 -19.55
CA PRO A 212 17.44 6.56 -18.36
C PRO A 212 18.97 6.47 -18.47
N GLY A 213 19.62 7.60 -18.70
CA GLY A 213 21.08 7.72 -18.68
C GLY A 213 21.62 7.52 -17.25
N CYS A 214 22.32 8.52 -16.71
CA CYS A 214 22.76 8.48 -15.31
C CYS A 214 21.60 8.38 -14.30
N GLY A 215 20.36 8.74 -14.67
CA GLY A 215 19.16 8.58 -13.85
C GLY A 215 18.61 7.15 -13.77
N SER A 216 19.33 6.15 -14.29
CA SER A 216 18.95 4.74 -14.21
C SER A 216 19.11 4.18 -12.80
N ARG A 217 18.09 3.44 -12.33
CA ARG A 217 18.18 2.70 -11.06
C ARG A 217 19.28 1.65 -11.06
N LEU A 218 19.67 1.11 -12.21
CA LEU A 218 20.78 0.16 -12.30
C LEU A 218 22.12 0.85 -12.00
N VAL A 219 22.29 2.10 -12.45
CA VAL A 219 23.46 2.92 -12.12
C VAL A 219 23.48 3.21 -10.62
N LEU A 220 22.34 3.62 -10.04
CA LEU A 220 22.20 3.81 -8.59
C LEU A 220 22.57 2.54 -7.81
N TRP A 221 22.03 1.39 -8.19
CA TRP A 221 22.31 0.13 -7.49
C TRP A 221 23.77 -0.30 -7.62
N SER A 222 24.41 -0.08 -8.77
CA SER A 222 25.85 -0.30 -8.94
C SER A 222 26.68 0.59 -8.01
N ASN A 223 26.32 1.87 -7.91
CA ASN A 223 26.96 2.80 -6.97
C ASN A 223 26.76 2.36 -5.51
N VAL A 224 25.52 2.01 -5.12
CA VAL A 224 25.22 1.52 -3.76
C VAL A 224 25.97 0.22 -3.43
N LEU A 225 26.10 -0.71 -4.38
CA LEU A 225 26.92 -1.92 -4.19
C LEU A 225 28.40 -1.58 -3.97
N THR A 226 28.92 -0.57 -4.66
CA THR A 226 30.27 -0.06 -4.43
C THR A 226 30.42 0.50 -3.01
N LEU A 227 29.41 1.22 -2.51
CA LEU A 227 29.40 1.74 -1.13
C LEU A 227 29.34 0.63 -0.08
N ILE A 228 28.50 -0.39 -0.31
CA ILE A 228 28.38 -1.56 0.56
C ILE A 228 29.73 -2.29 0.66
N ALA A 229 30.45 -2.43 -0.46
CA ALA A 229 31.75 -3.08 -0.49
C ALA A 229 32.81 -2.36 0.37
N GLN A 230 32.70 -1.04 0.56
CA GLN A 230 33.63 -0.27 1.40
C GLN A 230 33.39 -0.48 2.91
N LYS A 231 32.12 -0.62 3.33
CA LYS A 231 31.74 -0.81 4.75
C LYS A 231 30.70 -1.94 4.92
N PRO A 232 31.06 -3.20 4.64
CA PRO A 232 30.10 -4.30 4.54
C PRO A 232 29.48 -4.73 5.89
N TRP A 233 30.15 -4.45 7.02
CA TRP A 233 29.75 -4.98 8.33
C TRP A 233 28.78 -4.08 9.08
N LEU A 234 29.12 -2.80 9.21
CA LEU A 234 28.33 -1.81 9.98
C LEU A 234 27.64 -0.78 9.08
N GLY A 235 27.91 -0.79 7.78
CA GLY A 235 27.42 0.22 6.86
C GLY A 235 28.04 1.60 7.08
N TRP A 236 27.44 2.60 6.47
CA TRP A 236 27.85 3.99 6.51
C TRP A 236 27.24 4.79 7.67
N GLY A 237 26.17 4.26 8.29
CA GLY A 237 25.35 4.98 9.25
C GLY A 237 23.92 5.16 8.72
N TRP A 238 22.96 5.24 9.65
CA TRP A 238 21.55 5.45 9.31
C TRP A 238 21.36 6.86 8.71
N GLY A 239 20.78 6.92 7.51
CA GLY A 239 20.57 8.17 6.78
C GLY A 239 21.81 8.75 6.10
N GLU A 240 22.93 8.02 6.04
CA GLU A 240 24.22 8.53 5.50
C GLU A 240 24.45 8.17 4.03
N LEU A 241 23.43 7.68 3.31
CA LEU A 241 23.58 7.28 1.91
C LEU A 241 23.94 8.46 1.01
N ASP A 242 23.34 9.62 1.22
CA ASP A 242 23.60 10.84 0.46
C ASP A 242 25.04 11.33 0.66
N TYR A 243 25.53 11.32 1.90
CA TYR A 243 26.91 11.62 2.27
C TYR A 243 27.89 10.61 1.64
N ALA A 244 27.62 9.32 1.79
CA ALA A 244 28.45 8.26 1.23
C ALA A 244 28.54 8.36 -0.30
N HIS A 245 27.42 8.65 -0.96
CA HIS A 245 27.37 8.87 -2.41
C HIS A 245 28.07 10.16 -2.83
N PHE A 246 27.98 11.22 -2.01
CA PHE A 246 28.65 12.49 -2.26
C PHE A 246 30.17 12.33 -2.27
N MET A 247 30.73 11.74 -1.21
CA MET A 247 32.18 11.66 -0.98
C MET A 247 32.89 10.54 -1.76
N THR A 248 32.16 9.57 -2.30
CA THR A 248 32.75 8.43 -3.00
C THR A 248 33.00 8.72 -4.48
N LEU A 249 34.18 8.35 -4.96
CA LEU A 249 34.50 8.28 -6.39
C LEU A 249 34.13 6.89 -6.92
N TYR A 250 33.29 6.85 -7.96
CA TYR A 250 32.86 5.60 -8.59
C TYR A 250 33.74 5.26 -9.79
N PRO A 251 34.08 3.97 -9.99
CA PRO A 251 34.88 3.53 -11.13
C PRO A 251 34.12 3.58 -12.47
N GLY A 252 32.79 3.73 -12.43
CA GLY A 252 31.91 3.72 -13.59
C GLY A 252 30.90 4.88 -13.54
N PRO A 253 29.77 4.76 -14.25
CA PRO A 253 28.78 5.83 -14.29
C PRO A 253 28.29 6.15 -12.87
N ARG A 254 28.18 7.45 -12.58
CA ARG A 254 27.64 7.97 -11.32
C ARG A 254 26.18 8.34 -11.51
N PHE A 255 25.34 7.96 -10.56
CA PHE A 255 23.95 8.38 -10.52
C PHE A 255 23.88 9.89 -10.31
N CYS A 256 23.14 10.57 -11.19
CA CYS A 256 23.20 12.03 -11.32
C CYS A 256 22.70 12.80 -10.10
N GLU A 257 21.73 12.25 -9.39
CA GLU A 257 21.16 12.88 -8.20
C GLU A 257 21.82 12.33 -6.94
N ILE A 258 21.93 13.16 -5.91
CA ILE A 258 22.30 12.69 -4.58
C ILE A 258 20.99 12.38 -3.85
N LEU A 259 20.73 11.09 -3.66
CA LEU A 259 19.50 10.59 -3.04
C LEU A 259 19.79 10.04 -1.64
N ASP A 260 18.81 10.21 -0.76
CA ASP A 260 18.77 9.61 0.58
C ASP A 260 18.33 8.14 0.57
N ASN A 261 17.90 7.62 -0.59
CA ASN A 261 17.39 6.25 -0.71
C ASN A 261 17.85 5.53 -1.99
N ALA A 262 18.10 4.23 -1.86
CA ALA A 262 18.53 3.33 -2.92
C ALA A 262 17.36 2.82 -3.80
N HIS A 263 16.12 3.23 -3.51
CA HIS A 263 14.90 2.67 -4.11
C HIS A 263 14.82 1.12 -4.05
N ASN A 264 15.52 0.50 -3.09
CA ASN A 264 15.60 -0.94 -2.88
C ASN A 264 15.90 -1.20 -1.40
N LEU A 265 14.93 -1.74 -0.66
CA LEU A 265 15.03 -1.88 0.80
C LEU A 265 16.22 -2.74 1.26
N PRO A 266 16.46 -3.95 0.71
CA PRO A 266 17.67 -4.71 1.02
C PRO A 266 18.97 -3.92 0.83
N LEU A 267 19.10 -3.21 -0.29
CA LEU A 267 20.30 -2.39 -0.56
C LEU A 267 20.42 -1.21 0.40
N GLN A 268 19.30 -0.54 0.73
CA GLN A 268 19.27 0.55 1.70
C GLN A 268 19.77 0.08 3.07
N LEU A 269 19.21 -1.03 3.58
CA LEU A 269 19.62 -1.56 4.87
C LEU A 269 21.08 -2.00 4.86
N ALA A 270 21.55 -2.57 3.74
CA ALA A 270 22.93 -3.02 3.62
C ALA A 270 23.93 -1.86 3.58
N VAL A 271 23.61 -0.75 2.89
CA VAL A 271 24.53 0.39 2.80
C VAL A 271 24.57 1.19 4.10
N GLU A 272 23.44 1.33 4.80
CA GLU A 272 23.39 2.11 6.04
C GLU A 272 23.81 1.33 7.28
N LEU A 273 23.34 0.07 7.43
CA LEU A 273 23.51 -0.73 8.65
C LEU A 273 24.44 -1.93 8.47
N GLY A 274 24.88 -2.20 7.23
CA GLY A 274 25.72 -3.35 6.89
C GLY A 274 24.94 -4.62 6.55
N LEU A 275 25.63 -5.57 5.92
CA LEU A 275 25.08 -6.84 5.46
C LEU A 275 24.50 -7.71 6.59
N PRO A 276 25.12 -7.85 7.77
CA PRO A 276 24.56 -8.68 8.85
C PRO A 276 23.18 -8.18 9.30
N ALA A 277 23.04 -6.86 9.51
CA ALA A 277 21.78 -6.25 9.92
C ALA A 277 20.73 -6.36 8.82
N ALA A 278 21.10 -6.06 7.57
CA ALA A 278 20.20 -6.17 6.42
C ALA A 278 19.65 -7.60 6.25
N LEU A 279 20.52 -8.60 6.33
CA LEU A 279 20.12 -10.01 6.24
C LEU A 279 19.19 -10.41 7.39
N ALA A 280 19.52 -10.06 8.63
CA ALA A 280 18.69 -10.37 9.80
C ALA A 280 17.29 -9.76 9.68
N ILE A 281 17.21 -8.48 9.29
CA ILE A 281 15.93 -7.77 9.13
C ILE A 281 15.13 -8.36 7.96
N CYS A 282 15.71 -8.49 6.77
CA CYS A 282 15.01 -8.99 5.59
C CYS A 282 14.53 -10.44 5.77
N THR A 283 15.37 -11.32 6.32
CA THR A 283 15.00 -12.72 6.57
C THR A 283 13.96 -12.83 7.68
N GLY A 284 14.06 -12.03 8.75
CA GLY A 284 13.07 -11.96 9.81
C GLY A 284 11.70 -11.52 9.29
N LEU A 285 11.65 -10.47 8.48
CA LEU A 285 10.41 -10.01 7.83
C LEU A 285 9.83 -11.06 6.88
N ALA A 286 10.66 -11.67 6.03
CA ALA A 286 10.24 -12.74 5.14
C ALA A 286 9.68 -13.94 5.91
N TRP A 287 10.32 -14.31 7.03
CA TRP A 287 9.87 -15.38 7.91
C TRP A 287 8.53 -15.06 8.58
N ILE A 288 8.33 -13.82 9.05
CA ILE A 288 7.05 -13.38 9.63
C ILE A 288 5.93 -13.48 8.60
N VAL A 289 6.15 -12.96 7.38
CA VAL A 289 5.16 -13.04 6.29
C VAL A 289 4.88 -14.50 5.94
N TRP A 290 5.93 -15.33 5.88
CA TRP A 290 5.79 -16.75 5.61
C TRP A 290 4.98 -17.50 6.66
N ARG A 291 5.19 -17.17 7.93
CA ARG A 291 4.46 -17.75 9.07
C ARG A 291 3.02 -17.27 9.14
N ALA A 292 2.77 -16.00 8.80
CA ALA A 292 1.43 -15.42 8.77
C ALA A 292 0.55 -16.05 7.69
N LYS A 293 1.15 -16.60 6.62
CA LYS A 293 0.45 -17.26 5.50
C LYS A 293 -0.74 -16.45 4.99
N PRO A 294 -0.59 -15.14 4.69
CA PRO A 294 -1.72 -14.30 4.29
C PRO A 294 -2.48 -14.88 3.09
N TRP A 295 -1.78 -15.54 2.16
CA TRP A 295 -2.37 -16.20 0.99
C TRP A 295 -3.36 -17.35 1.31
N ARG A 296 -3.40 -17.86 2.54
CA ARG A 296 -4.35 -18.90 2.98
C ARG A 296 -5.62 -18.33 3.61
N GLU A 297 -5.73 -17.01 3.74
CA GLU A 297 -6.92 -16.39 4.32
C GLU A 297 -8.12 -16.59 3.39
N THR A 298 -9.14 -17.28 3.88
CA THR A 298 -10.36 -17.64 3.12
C THR A 298 -11.63 -17.08 3.75
N SER A 299 -11.53 -16.43 4.93
CA SER A 299 -12.69 -15.87 5.62
C SER A 299 -12.95 -14.41 5.21
N SER A 300 -14.13 -14.14 4.66
CA SER A 300 -14.63 -12.77 4.45
C SER A 300 -15.08 -12.06 5.73
N ARG A 301 -15.20 -12.80 6.85
CA ARG A 301 -15.48 -12.26 8.17
C ARG A 301 -14.15 -11.94 8.84
N GLY A 302 -13.77 -10.67 8.77
CA GLY A 302 -12.56 -10.13 9.38
C GLY A 302 -12.44 -10.52 10.85
N LYS A 303 -11.69 -11.58 11.10
CA LYS A 303 -10.80 -11.63 12.25
C LYS A 303 -9.44 -11.31 11.66
N TRP A 304 -9.01 -10.06 11.79
CA TRP A 304 -7.57 -9.80 11.75
C TRP A 304 -6.97 -10.78 12.77
N PRO A 305 -6.03 -11.66 12.38
CA PRO A 305 -5.27 -12.39 13.36
C PRO A 305 -4.46 -11.33 14.09
N GLY A 306 -5.02 -10.83 15.21
CA GLY A 306 -4.27 -10.02 16.14
C GLY A 306 -3.10 -10.87 16.56
N ALA A 307 -1.93 -10.61 15.96
CA ALA A 307 -0.62 -11.05 16.39
C ALA A 307 -0.66 -12.38 17.18
N CYS A 308 -1.09 -13.47 16.54
CA CYS A 308 -0.70 -14.79 17.03
C CYS A 308 0.77 -14.96 16.63
N TRP A 309 1.65 -14.29 17.38
CA TRP A 309 3.04 -14.69 17.49
C TRP A 309 3.06 -16.21 17.72
N PRO A 310 3.82 -16.99 16.93
CA PRO A 310 4.00 -18.40 17.20
C PRO A 310 4.56 -18.54 18.61
N SER A 311 3.70 -18.92 19.55
CA SER A 311 4.01 -19.74 20.73
C SER A 311 5.44 -19.61 21.29
N LEU A 312 5.70 -18.54 22.02
CA LEU A 312 6.42 -18.61 23.30
C LEU A 312 5.42 -18.73 24.48
N ARG A 313 4.22 -19.26 24.21
CA ARG A 313 3.28 -19.73 25.25
C ARG A 313 3.58 -21.19 25.56
N CYS A 314 4.74 -21.41 26.17
CA CYS A 314 5.01 -22.56 27.03
C CYS A 314 5.41 -22.00 28.39
N THR A 315 4.44 -21.46 29.15
CA THR A 315 4.32 -21.59 30.61
C THR A 315 3.19 -20.70 31.12
N ALA A 316 2.43 -21.23 32.08
CA ALA A 316 1.53 -20.54 32.99
C ALA A 316 0.32 -19.79 32.39
N CYS A 317 -0.76 -20.54 32.15
CA CYS A 317 -2.10 -20.03 32.38
C CYS A 317 -2.27 -19.78 33.89
N TRP A 318 -2.14 -18.54 34.34
CA TRP A 318 -2.71 -18.11 35.62
C TRP A 318 -3.79 -17.07 35.31
N ASN A 319 -5.04 -17.52 35.37
CA ASN A 319 -6.21 -16.65 35.27
C ASN A 319 -6.82 -16.59 36.66
N ILE A 320 -6.40 -15.62 37.48
CA ILE A 320 -7.07 -15.32 38.74
C ILE A 320 -8.30 -14.48 38.38
N ARG A 321 -9.48 -15.09 38.40
CA ARG A 321 -10.75 -14.38 38.56
C ARG A 321 -11.34 -14.77 39.91
N PHE A 322 -11.36 -13.83 40.84
CA PHE A 322 -12.23 -13.91 42.01
C PHE A 322 -13.67 -13.81 41.53
N GLY A 323 -14.43 -14.88 41.73
CA GLY A 323 -15.88 -14.87 41.66
C GLY A 323 -16.43 -15.23 43.04
N THR A 324 -17.13 -14.31 43.69
CA THR A 324 -18.05 -14.64 44.77
C THR A 324 -19.42 -14.91 44.16
N GLY A 325 -19.92 -16.15 44.27
CA GLY A 325 -21.35 -16.45 44.16
C GLY A 325 -21.77 -17.46 43.09
N ARG A 326 -21.68 -18.75 43.46
CA ARG A 326 -22.49 -19.93 43.04
C ARG A 326 -23.29 -19.85 41.72
N SER A 327 -22.91 -20.68 40.72
CA SER A 327 -23.64 -21.92 40.38
C SER A 327 -23.16 -22.59 39.07
N ARG A 328 -22.89 -23.91 39.16
CA ARG A 328 -22.79 -24.98 38.13
C ARG A 328 -22.03 -24.69 36.81
N LEU A 329 -20.77 -25.17 36.75
CA LEU A 329 -19.97 -25.34 35.52
C LEU A 329 -20.29 -26.68 34.83
N GLN A 330 -20.85 -26.64 33.62
CA GLN A 330 -20.79 -27.74 32.66
C GLN A 330 -19.50 -27.63 31.84
N TRP A 331 -18.66 -28.66 31.90
CA TRP A 331 -17.47 -28.78 31.07
C TRP A 331 -17.85 -29.12 29.62
N ARG A 332 -17.63 -28.20 28.68
CA ARG A 332 -17.50 -28.51 27.26
C ARG A 332 -16.16 -28.00 26.74
N CYS A 333 -15.17 -28.89 26.79
CA CYS A 333 -13.92 -28.74 26.06
C CYS A 333 -14.19 -28.84 24.55
N ALA A 334 -13.88 -27.79 23.81
CA ALA A 334 -13.97 -27.75 22.36
C ALA A 334 -12.98 -28.74 21.74
N ARG A 335 -13.51 -29.83 21.17
CA ARG A 335 -12.82 -30.71 20.22
C ARG A 335 -12.60 -29.95 18.90
N VAL A 336 -11.48 -29.26 18.73
CA VAL A 336 -10.89 -29.02 17.39
C VAL A 336 -9.39 -28.81 17.57
N CYS A 337 -8.60 -29.88 17.48
CA CYS A 337 -7.18 -29.93 17.07
C CYS A 337 -6.49 -31.19 17.60
N CYS A 338 -6.98 -32.38 17.23
CA CYS A 338 -6.10 -33.56 17.15
C CYS A 338 -6.79 -34.64 16.30
N GLY A 339 -6.69 -34.52 14.99
CA GLY A 339 -7.30 -35.45 14.04
C GLY A 339 -6.36 -35.80 12.91
N ARG A 340 -5.08 -36.07 13.21
CA ARG A 340 -4.12 -36.55 12.21
C ARG A 340 -2.82 -37.15 12.79
N VAL A 341 -2.89 -37.95 13.85
CA VAL A 341 -1.79 -38.86 14.26
C VAL A 341 -2.30 -40.23 14.75
N LEU A 342 -3.56 -40.36 15.17
CA LEU A 342 -4.11 -41.60 15.70
C LEU A 342 -4.74 -42.54 14.64
N ARG A 343 -3.97 -42.94 13.61
CA ARG A 343 -4.36 -44.03 12.67
C ARG A 343 -3.24 -45.03 12.33
N ARG A 344 -2.13 -45.04 13.07
CA ARG A 344 -1.02 -45.98 12.83
C ARG A 344 -0.61 -46.87 14.01
N VAL A 345 -1.33 -46.85 15.14
CA VAL A 345 -0.94 -47.63 16.34
C VAL A 345 -2.04 -48.55 16.90
N LEU A 346 -3.21 -48.68 16.24
CA LEU A 346 -4.28 -49.59 16.69
C LEU A 346 -4.76 -50.56 15.59
N ARG A 347 -3.82 -51.13 14.83
CA ARG A 347 -4.03 -52.29 13.92
C ARG A 347 -2.91 -53.33 14.00
N ALA A 348 -2.29 -53.48 15.17
CA ALA A 348 -1.34 -54.57 15.42
C ALA A 348 -1.25 -54.84 16.93
N SER A 349 -2.30 -55.45 17.50
CA SER A 349 -2.20 -56.30 18.69
C SER A 349 -3.55 -56.92 18.99
N ASN A 350 -3.56 -58.25 19.08
CA ASN A 350 -4.63 -59.16 19.52
C ASN A 350 -5.50 -59.74 18.41
N SER A 351 -4.86 -60.56 17.58
CA SER A 351 -5.31 -61.93 17.31
C SER A 351 -5.27 -62.80 18.60
N PRO A 352 -6.11 -63.83 18.74
CA PRO A 352 -5.62 -65.16 19.03
C PRO A 352 -4.96 -65.77 17.79
#